data_AF-A0A7V9D582-F1
#
_entry.id   AF-A0A7V9D582-F1
#
_cell.length_a   1.000
_cell.length_b   1.000
_cell.length_c   1.000
_cell.angle_alpha   90.00
_cell.angle_beta   90.00
_cell.angle_gamma   90.00
#
_symmetry.space_group_name_H-M   'P 1'
#
loop_
_entity.id
_entity.type
_entity.pdbx_description
1 polymer ?
#
loop_
_entity_poly.entity_id
_entity_poly.type
_entity_poly.pdbx_seq_one_letter_code
_entity_poly.pdbx_strand_id
1 'polypeptide(L)'
;MISSEQLDAVTSTITLVEVLTRPLQLANAALVDRYTQFLSNTRELTIVELSVPVAREAARLRAVYNPRTPDAVQLATTITESATHFLTNDTRLSRVSELNVAVLDELG
;
A
#
# COMPACT_ATOMS: atom_id res chain seq x y z
N MET A 1 4.36 23.43 -21.54
CA MET A 1 4.08 21.99 -21.41
C MET A 1 4.15 21.67 -19.95
N ILE A 2 3.00 21.43 -19.31
CA ILE A 2 2.97 20.88 -17.96
C ILE A 2 3.32 19.41 -18.16
N SER A 3 4.52 19.00 -17.74
CA SER A 3 4.85 17.58 -17.68
C SER A 3 3.83 16.94 -16.76
N SER A 4 3.05 15.96 -17.26
CA SER A 4 2.31 15.05 -16.40
C SER A 4 3.32 14.47 -15.41
N GLU A 5 3.22 14.84 -14.14
CA GLU A 5 4.03 14.21 -13.09
C GLU A 5 3.82 12.71 -13.22
N GLN A 6 4.91 11.99 -13.46
CA GLN A 6 4.87 10.54 -13.50
C GLN A 6 4.65 10.08 -12.06
N LEU A 7 3.43 9.66 -11.77
CA LEU A 7 3.03 9.22 -10.44
C LEU A 7 3.55 7.80 -10.23
N ASP A 8 4.72 7.66 -9.64
CA ASP A 8 5.25 6.36 -9.23
C ASP A 8 4.60 5.95 -7.91
N ALA A 9 3.82 4.87 -7.95
CA ALA A 9 3.15 4.27 -6.81
C ALA A 9 4.00 3.14 -6.21
N VAL A 10 3.97 3.02 -4.89
CA VAL A 10 4.60 1.91 -4.17
C VAL A 10 3.56 1.20 -3.31
N THR A 11 3.71 -0.11 -3.17
CA THR A 11 2.87 -0.91 -2.27
C THR A 11 3.69 -2.05 -1.67
N SER A 12 3.27 -2.60 -0.53
CA SER A 12 3.94 -3.74 0.07
C SER A 12 3.48 -5.08 -0.51
N THR A 13 4.30 -6.13 -0.41
CA THR A 13 3.89 -7.51 -0.71
C THR A 13 2.66 -7.97 0.08
N ILE A 14 2.28 -7.30 1.18
CA ILE A 14 1.03 -7.58 1.89
C ILE A 14 -0.21 -7.36 1.01
N THR A 15 -0.15 -6.50 -0.01
CA THR A 15 -1.23 -6.31 -1.00
C THR A 15 -1.56 -7.61 -1.71
N LEU A 16 -0.57 -8.46 -1.99
CA LEU A 16 -0.81 -9.77 -2.60
C LEU A 16 -1.68 -10.64 -1.71
N VAL A 17 -1.47 -10.61 -0.39
CA VAL A 17 -2.32 -11.34 0.56
C VAL A 17 -3.75 -10.79 0.50
N GLU A 18 -3.92 -9.47 0.51
CA GLU A 18 -5.23 -8.82 0.50
C GLU A 18 -6.02 -9.14 -0.76
N VAL A 19 -5.42 -9.00 -1.94
CA VAL A 19 -6.13 -9.16 -3.22
C VAL A 19 -6.32 -10.61 -3.62
N LEU A 20 -5.40 -11.52 -3.26
CA LEU A 20 -5.47 -12.92 -3.69
C LEU A 20 -6.30 -13.81 -2.74
N THR A 21 -6.49 -13.41 -1.48
CA THR A 21 -7.21 -14.24 -0.49
C THR A 21 -8.62 -14.62 -0.97
N ARG A 22 -9.44 -13.64 -1.39
CA ARG A 22 -10.82 -13.90 -1.80
C ARG A 22 -10.91 -14.71 -3.11
N PRO A 23 -10.15 -14.39 -4.19
CA PRO A 23 -10.09 -15.23 -5.38
C PRO A 23 -9.71 -16.69 -5.09
N LEU A 24 -8.71 -16.91 -4.23
CA LEU A 24 -8.27 -18.26 -3.85
C LEU A 24 -9.35 -19.02 -3.07
N GLN A 25 -10.03 -18.37 -2.12
CA GLN A 25 -11.15 -18.97 -1.39
C GLN A 25 -12.29 -19.42 -2.32
N LEU A 26 -12.48 -18.72 -3.44
CA LEU A 26 -13.49 -19.03 -4.46
C LEU A 26 -12.98 -20.00 -5.54
N ALA A 27 -11.75 -20.50 -5.44
CA ALA A 27 -11.07 -21.30 -6.45
C ALA A 27 -11.09 -20.64 -7.86
N ASN A 28 -11.09 -19.30 -7.92
CA ASN A 28 -11.18 -18.55 -9.17
C ASN A 28 -9.78 -18.23 -9.71
N ALA A 29 -9.16 -19.20 -10.38
CA ALA A 29 -7.82 -19.07 -10.94
C ALA A 29 -7.69 -17.88 -11.92
N ALA A 30 -8.70 -17.63 -12.75
CA ALA A 30 -8.68 -16.51 -13.69
C ALA A 30 -8.55 -15.14 -12.99
N LEU A 31 -9.17 -14.98 -11.82
CA LEU A 31 -9.08 -13.75 -11.05
C LEU A 31 -7.74 -13.61 -10.31
N VAL A 32 -7.17 -14.72 -9.82
CA VAL A 32 -5.81 -14.76 -9.27
C VAL A 32 -4.79 -14.30 -10.31
N ASP A 33 -4.87 -14.85 -11.52
CA ASP A 33 -3.96 -14.51 -12.62
C ASP A 33 -4.10 -13.04 -13.00
N ARG A 34 -5.34 -12.54 -13.10
CA ARG A 34 -5.61 -11.15 -13.44
C ARG A 34 -5.00 -10.18 -12.42
N TYR A 35 -5.17 -10.43 -11.12
CA TYR A 35 -4.60 -9.56 -10.08
C TYR A 35 -3.09 -9.62 -10.03
N THR A 36 -2.51 -10.82 -10.19
CA THR A 36 -1.05 -10.98 -10.23
C THR A 36 -0.45 -10.25 -11.43
N GLN A 37 -1.04 -10.40 -12.62
CA GLN A 37 -0.58 -9.69 -13.82
C GLN A 37 -0.73 -8.17 -13.68
N PHE A 38 -1.84 -7.68 -13.13
CA PHE A 38 -2.02 -6.25 -12.91
C PHE A 38 -0.92 -5.68 -12.01
N LEU A 39 -0.65 -6.33 -10.88
CA LEU A 39 0.35 -5.86 -9.92
C LEU A 39 1.79 -5.97 -10.46
N SER A 40 2.10 -6.98 -11.28
CA SER A 40 3.45 -7.18 -11.83
C SER A 40 3.73 -6.41 -13.14
N ASN A 41 2.70 -6.03 -13.90
CA ASN A 41 2.87 -5.41 -15.23
C ASN A 41 2.53 -3.91 -15.25
N THR A 42 2.13 -3.32 -14.12
CA THR A 42 1.89 -1.88 -14.04
C THR A 42 3.23 -1.17 -13.88
N ARG A 43 3.65 -0.43 -14.91
CA ARG A 43 4.99 0.19 -14.99
C ARG A 43 5.22 1.21 -13.88
N GLU A 44 4.16 1.92 -13.49
CA GLU A 44 4.16 2.96 -12.48
C GLU A 44 3.91 2.41 -11.06
N LEU A 45 3.83 1.08 -10.87
CA LEU A 45 3.61 0.46 -9.56
C LEU A 45 4.77 -0.45 -9.19
N THR A 46 5.40 -0.16 -8.05
CA THR A 46 6.44 -1.01 -7.46
C THR A 46 5.90 -1.77 -6.25
N ILE A 47 6.07 -3.10 -6.23
CA ILE A 47 5.80 -3.93 -5.05
C ILE A 47 7.10 -4.08 -4.25
N VAL A 48 7.04 -3.68 -2.99
CA VAL A 48 8.17 -3.67 -2.05
C VAL A 48 8.02 -4.84 -1.08
N GLU A 49 9.08 -5.60 -0.89
CA GLU A 49 9.09 -6.73 0.03
C GLU A 49 8.95 -6.27 1.50
N LEU A 50 8.18 -7.03 2.29
CA LEU A 50 8.15 -6.89 3.74
C LEU A 50 9.49 -7.33 4.35
N SER A 51 10.42 -6.40 4.41
CA SER A 51 11.74 -6.57 5.01
C SER A 51 11.70 -6.41 6.55
N VAL A 52 12.78 -6.81 7.24
CA VAL A 52 12.91 -6.61 8.69
C VAL A 52 12.83 -5.12 9.09
N PRO A 53 13.48 -4.17 8.39
CA PRO A 53 13.28 -2.74 8.64
C PRO A 53 11.81 -2.30 8.54
N VAL A 54 11.11 -2.68 7.48
CA VAL A 54 9.69 -2.36 7.29
C VAL A 54 8.84 -2.96 8.43
N ALA A 55 9.09 -4.21 8.82
CA ALA A 55 8.37 -4.86 9.90
C ALA A 55 8.57 -4.16 11.26
N ARG A 56 9.80 -3.70 11.55
CA ARG A 56 10.10 -2.95 12.78
C ARG A 56 9.40 -1.59 12.78
N GLU A 57 9.40 -0.90 11.65
CA GLU A 57 8.72 0.38 11.51
C GLU A 57 7.20 0.24 11.61
N ALA A 58 6.62 -0.80 11.00
CA ALA A 58 5.21 -1.13 11.16
C ALA A 58 4.84 -1.37 12.63
N ALA A 59 5.70 -2.09 13.38
CA ALA A 59 5.50 -2.28 14.82
C ALA A 59 5.54 -0.96 15.61
N ARG A 60 6.47 -0.05 15.28
CA ARG A 60 6.53 1.30 15.87
C ARG A 60 5.24 2.07 15.61
N LEU A 61 4.79 2.13 14.35
CA LEU A 61 3.55 2.81 13.95
C LEU A 61 2.33 2.23 14.68
N ARG A 62 2.27 0.92 14.87
CA ARG A 62 1.21 0.26 15.67
C ARG A 62 1.24 0.67 17.13
N ALA A 63 2.41 0.80 17.74
CA ALA A 63 2.52 1.23 19.12
C ALA A 63 2.03 2.68 19.32
N VAL A 64 2.30 3.57 18.36
CA VAL A 64 1.96 4.99 18.45
C VAL A 64 0.51 5.25 18.04
N TYR A 65 0.09 4.72 16.89
CA TYR A 65 -1.18 5.05 16.26
C TYR A 65 -2.21 3.92 16.36
N ASN A 66 -1.81 2.68 16.63
CA ASN A 66 -2.70 1.51 16.62
C ASN A 66 -3.52 1.28 15.31
N PRO A 67 -2.93 1.38 14.09
CA PRO A 67 -3.54 0.83 12.88
C PRO A 67 -3.62 -0.71 12.89
N ARG A 68 -4.38 -1.29 11.96
CA ARG A 68 -4.33 -2.74 11.71
C ARG A 68 -2.97 -3.11 11.13
N THR A 69 -2.57 -4.37 11.24
CA THR A 69 -1.26 -4.83 10.74
C THR A 69 -1.03 -4.55 9.26
N PRO A 70 -2.00 -4.81 8.33
CA PRO A 70 -1.81 -4.47 6.92
C PRO A 70 -1.57 -2.98 6.68
N ASP A 71 -2.41 -2.12 7.26
CA ASP A 71 -2.25 -0.66 7.17
C ASP A 71 -0.89 -0.21 7.70
N ALA A 72 -0.44 -0.76 8.84
CA ALA A 72 0.85 -0.43 9.43
C ALA A 72 2.02 -0.83 8.54
N VAL A 73 1.92 -1.98 7.86
CA VAL A 73 2.93 -2.44 6.91
C VAL A 73 2.97 -1.54 5.69
N GLN A 74 1.81 -1.16 5.14
CA GLN A 74 1.74 -0.23 4.01
C GLN A 74 2.35 1.12 4.36
N LEU A 75 1.97 1.72 5.50
CA LEU A 75 2.54 2.99 5.97
C LEU A 75 4.06 2.90 6.16
N ALA A 76 4.55 1.81 6.78
CA ALA A 76 5.98 1.60 6.97
C ALA A 76 6.73 1.44 5.64
N THR A 77 6.14 0.74 4.67
CA THR A 77 6.68 0.64 3.31
C THR A 77 6.76 2.02 2.65
N THR A 78 5.70 2.82 2.70
CA THR A 78 5.67 4.17 2.15
C THR A 78 6.75 5.06 2.77
N ILE A 79 6.92 5.02 4.10
CA ILE A 79 7.97 5.77 4.80
C ILE A 79 9.36 5.29 4.39
N THR A 80 9.58 3.97 4.33
CA THR A 80 10.91 3.38 4.02
C THR A 80 11.34 3.71 2.60
N GLU A 81 10.41 3.73 1.65
CA GLU A 81 10.65 4.09 0.25
C GLU A 81 10.66 5.61 0.01
N SER A 82 10.60 6.43 1.06
CA SER A 82 10.60 7.90 0.97
C SER A 82 9.47 8.47 0.10
N ALA A 83 8.36 7.74 -0.03
CA ALA A 83 7.19 8.23 -0.72
C ALA A 83 6.53 9.37 0.08
N THR A 84 6.12 10.42 -0.63
CA THR A 84 5.67 11.67 0.00
C THR A 84 4.20 11.67 0.40
N HIS A 85 3.41 10.77 -0.20
CA HIS A 85 1.97 10.67 0.00
C HIS A 85 1.54 9.23 0.28
N PHE A 86 0.51 9.08 1.10
CA PHE A 86 -0.17 7.82 1.35
C PHE A 86 -1.62 7.90 0.92
N LEU A 87 -2.00 7.10 -0.08
CA LEU A 87 -3.35 7.09 -0.60
C LEU A 87 -4.20 6.02 0.09
N THR A 88 -5.34 6.39 0.65
CA THR A 88 -6.21 5.46 1.37
C THR A 88 -7.68 5.86 1.33
N ASN A 89 -8.56 4.90 1.58
CA ASN A 89 -9.97 5.15 1.86
C ASN A 89 -10.28 5.19 3.36
N ASP A 90 -9.32 4.83 4.24
CA ASP A 90 -9.53 4.86 5.68
C ASP A 90 -9.09 6.21 6.27
N THR A 91 -10.07 7.08 6.52
CA THR A 91 -9.88 8.40 7.13
C THR A 91 -9.20 8.33 8.51
N ARG A 92 -9.23 7.18 9.20
CA ARG A 92 -8.54 7.00 10.50
C ARG A 92 -7.02 7.05 10.37
N LEU A 93 -6.46 6.83 9.18
CA LEU A 93 -5.02 6.87 8.95
C LEU A 93 -4.48 8.30 8.79
N SER A 94 -5.35 9.30 8.60
CA SER A 94 -4.98 10.73 8.53
C SER A 94 -4.24 11.27 9.76
N ARG A 95 -4.30 10.55 10.90
CA ARG A 95 -3.58 10.89 12.13
C ARG A 95 -2.07 10.57 12.09
N VAL A 96 -1.58 9.86 11.08
CA VAL A 96 -0.16 9.51 10.94
C VAL A 96 0.58 10.74 10.43
N SER A 97 1.42 11.34 11.28
CA SER A 97 2.09 12.61 10.99
C SER A 97 3.29 12.50 10.04
N GLU A 98 3.80 11.29 9.84
CA GLU A 98 5.00 11.01 9.05
C GLU A 98 4.77 11.08 7.53
N LEU A 99 3.50 11.10 7.08
CA LEU A 99 3.12 11.04 5.68
C LEU A 99 2.00 12.04 5.37
N ASN A 100 1.98 12.57 4.15
CA ASN A 100 0.79 13.29 3.65
C ASN A 100 -0.26 12.26 3.26
N VAL A 101 -1.23 12.02 4.14
CA VAL A 101 -2.32 11.08 3.86
C VAL A 101 -3.37 11.77 2.99
N ALA A 102 -3.56 11.26 1.78
CA ALA A 102 -4.63 11.69 0.89
C ALA A 102 -5.76 10.65 0.92
N VAL A 103 -6.98 11.10 1.20
CA VAL A 103 -8.16 10.24 1.14
C VAL A 103 -8.76 10.31 -0.25
N LEU A 104 -8.89 9.17 -0.93
CA LEU A 104 -9.37 9.07 -2.32
C LEU A 104 -10.74 9.73 -2.52
N ASP A 105 -11.68 9.53 -1.59
CA ASP A 105 -13.01 10.15 -1.64
C ASP A 105 -12.97 11.68 -1.44
N GLU A 106 -11.84 12.24 -1.00
CA GLU A 106 -11.63 13.67 -0.82
C GLU A 106 -10.87 14.32 -2.00
N LEU A 107 -10.45 13.53 -3.00
CA LEU A 107 -9.62 13.99 -4.14
C LEU A 107 -10.41 14.48 -5.36
N GLY A 108 -11.73 14.31 -5.41
CA GLY A 108 -12.62 14.95 -6.40
C GLY A 108 -12.72 14.25 -7.75
#